data_AF-A0A3M2CPM7-F1
#
_entry.id   AF-A0A3M2CPM7-F1
#
_cell.length_a   1.000
_cell.length_b   1.000
_cell.length_c   1.000
_cell.angle_alpha   90.00
_cell.angle_beta   90.00
_cell.angle_gamma   90.00
#
_symmetry.space_group_name_H-M   'P 1'
#
loop_
_entity.id
_entity.type
_entity.pdbx_description
1 polymer ?
#
loop_
_entity_poly.entity_id
_entity_poly.type
_entity_poly.pdbx_seq_one_letter_code
_entity_poly.pdbx_strand_id
1 'polypeptide(L)'
;MSLSEPTDPIGARSAVTDTDIRRLVEAFYTRVREDDLLGPIFAREVAEWSRHLPKMTDFWSTVILRTGRYAGRPIEAHLRIDGLSPDHFRRWLGLWESTVGDEMPPEARDAFVLAARRMASSMQSRLFPAGGPH
;
A
#
# COMPACT_ATOMS: atom_id res chain seq x y z
N MET A 1 0.90 -34.56 -39.20
CA MET A 1 0.99 -34.38 -37.74
C MET A 1 1.17 -32.90 -37.47
N SER A 2 0.07 -32.18 -37.27
CA SER A 2 0.09 -30.79 -36.84
C SER A 2 -0.15 -30.80 -35.33
N LEU A 3 0.80 -30.27 -34.57
CA LEU A 3 0.64 -30.04 -33.14
C LEU A 3 -0.35 -28.88 -32.97
N SER A 4 -1.55 -29.17 -32.49
CA SER A 4 -2.41 -28.15 -31.90
C SER A 4 -2.12 -28.15 -30.40
N GLU A 5 -1.46 -27.10 -29.91
CA GLU A 5 -1.49 -26.81 -28.47
C GLU A 5 -2.92 -26.41 -28.07
N PRO A 6 -3.51 -26.98 -27.02
CA PRO A 6 -4.74 -26.45 -26.48
C PRO A 6 -4.45 -25.10 -25.83
N THR A 7 -4.97 -24.03 -26.45
CA THR A 7 -5.24 -22.76 -25.77
C THR A 7 -6.30 -23.04 -24.71
N ASP A 8 -5.92 -23.03 -23.44
CA ASP A 8 -6.90 -22.97 -22.36
C ASP A 8 -7.45 -21.53 -22.26
N PRO A 9 -8.76 -21.30 -22.46
CA PRO A 9 -9.39 -20.01 -22.29
C PRO A 9 -9.68 -19.78 -20.80
N ILE A 10 -9.00 -18.81 -20.22
CA ILE A 10 -9.48 -17.96 -19.10
C ILE A 10 -10.38 -18.68 -18.09
N GLY A 11 -9.76 -19.56 -17.30
CA GLY A 11 -10.15 -19.76 -15.91
C GLY A 11 -9.64 -18.60 -15.06
N ALA A 12 -10.02 -17.35 -15.38
CA ALA A 12 -9.58 -16.18 -14.62
C ALA A 12 -10.31 -16.10 -13.27
N ARG A 13 -9.76 -16.79 -12.27
CA ARG A 13 -9.53 -16.09 -11.01
C ARG A 13 -8.40 -15.11 -11.32
N SER A 14 -8.70 -13.83 -11.47
CA SER A 14 -7.68 -12.84 -11.85
C SER A 14 -6.62 -12.78 -10.75
N ALA A 15 -5.51 -13.46 -10.98
CA ALA A 15 -4.37 -13.39 -10.09
C ALA A 15 -3.80 -11.97 -10.16
N VAL A 16 -3.69 -11.32 -8.99
CA VAL A 16 -3.06 -10.00 -8.85
C VAL A 16 -1.65 -10.05 -9.43
N THR A 17 -1.31 -9.09 -10.29
CA THR A 17 0.02 -8.96 -10.87
C THR A 17 0.80 -7.78 -10.28
N ASP A 18 2.10 -7.75 -10.52
CA ASP A 18 2.93 -6.59 -10.17
C ASP A 18 2.55 -5.31 -10.91
N THR A 19 2.02 -5.44 -12.13
CA THR A 19 1.50 -4.31 -12.88
C THR A 19 0.27 -3.70 -12.20
N ASP A 20 -0.62 -4.55 -11.67
CA ASP A 20 -1.79 -4.09 -10.91
C ASP A 20 -1.37 -3.39 -9.62
N ILE A 21 -0.40 -3.96 -8.89
CA ILE A 21 0.13 -3.36 -7.66
C ILE A 21 0.79 -2.00 -7.96
N ARG A 22 1.58 -1.91 -9.05
CA ARG A 22 2.20 -0.65 -9.45
C ARG A 22 1.14 0.42 -9.74
N ARG A 23 0.11 0.07 -10.54
CA ARG A 23 -1.00 0.98 -10.87
C ARG A 23 -1.74 1.44 -9.60
N LEU A 24 -2.08 0.51 -8.71
CA LEU A 24 -2.71 0.81 -7.43
C LEU A 24 -1.86 1.77 -6.58
N VAL A 25 -0.55 1.52 -6.47
CA VAL A 25 0.39 2.36 -5.71
C VAL A 25 0.49 3.76 -6.30
N GLU A 26 0.63 3.88 -7.62
CA GLU A 26 0.67 5.16 -8.33
C GLU A 26 -0.62 5.97 -8.12
N ALA A 27 -1.78 5.33 -8.29
CA ALA A 27 -3.08 5.96 -8.07
C ALA A 27 -3.25 6.41 -6.61
N PHE A 28 -2.87 5.56 -5.65
CA PHE A 28 -2.97 5.86 -4.23
C PHE A 28 -2.12 7.07 -3.84
N TYR A 29 -0.85 7.10 -4.27
CA TYR A 29 0.03 8.21 -3.93
C TYR A 29 -0.29 9.49 -4.68
N THR A 30 -0.96 9.43 -5.83
CA THR A 30 -1.55 10.62 -6.45
C THR A 30 -2.58 11.26 -5.52
N ARG A 31 -3.52 10.46 -4.99
CA ARG A 31 -4.54 10.95 -4.03
C ARG A 31 -3.93 11.43 -2.72
N VAL A 32 -2.92 10.75 -2.19
CA VAL A 32 -2.22 11.15 -0.96
C VAL A 32 -1.55 12.52 -1.11
N ARG A 33 -0.98 12.82 -2.28
CA ARG A 33 -0.32 14.11 -2.54
C ARG A 33 -1.28 15.28 -2.63
N GLU A 34 -2.52 15.01 -3.04
CA GLU A 34 -3.60 16.00 -3.13
C GLU A 34 -4.41 16.13 -1.84
N ASP A 35 -4.16 15.25 -0.86
CA ASP A 35 -4.89 15.26 0.40
C ASP A 35 -4.38 16.34 1.36
N ASP A 36 -5.28 17.16 1.90
CA ASP A 36 -4.91 18.29 2.77
C ASP A 36 -4.26 17.88 4.11
N LEU A 37 -4.53 16.65 4.60
CA LEU A 37 -3.95 16.15 5.85
C LEU A 37 -2.66 15.37 5.62
N LEU A 38 -2.63 14.49 4.61
CA LEU A 38 -1.47 13.63 4.35
C LEU A 38 -0.44 14.29 3.43
N GLY A 39 -0.87 15.07 2.46
CA GLY A 39 -0.02 15.74 1.47
C GLY A 39 1.13 16.50 2.11
N PRO A 40 0.91 17.35 3.12
CA PRO A 40 1.99 18.07 3.81
C PRO A 40 3.00 17.16 4.53
N ILE A 41 2.57 16.02 5.08
CA ILE A 41 3.49 15.03 5.68
C ILE A 41 4.35 14.41 4.57
N PHE A 42 3.74 13.88 3.51
CA PHE A 42 4.49 13.24 2.43
C PHE A 42 5.38 14.20 1.65
N ALA A 43 4.99 15.46 1.47
CA ALA A 43 5.81 16.49 0.84
C ALA A 43 7.10 16.78 1.62
N ARG A 44 7.06 16.67 2.95
CA ARG A 44 8.24 16.82 3.81
C ARG A 44 9.11 15.56 3.85
N GLU A 45 8.48 14.39 3.96
CA GLU A 45 9.18 13.12 4.19
C GLU A 45 9.67 12.44 2.89
N VAL A 46 9.10 12.78 1.73
CA VAL A 46 9.42 12.16 0.43
C VAL A 46 9.96 13.20 -0.55
N ALA A 47 11.28 13.26 -0.66
CA ALA A 47 11.96 14.11 -1.64
C ALA A 47 11.87 13.57 -3.08
N GLU A 48 12.05 12.26 -3.27
CA GLU A 48 12.19 11.63 -4.59
C GLU A 48 11.09 10.60 -4.86
N TRP A 49 9.99 11.04 -5.48
CA TRP A 49 8.86 10.18 -5.82
C TRP A 49 9.23 9.05 -6.80
N SER A 50 10.17 9.31 -7.71
CA SER A 50 10.73 8.32 -8.64
C SER A 50 11.40 7.13 -7.93
N ARG A 51 11.88 7.33 -6.70
CA ARG A 51 12.45 6.28 -5.84
C ARG A 51 11.43 5.70 -4.87
N HIS A 52 10.51 6.53 -4.38
CA HIS A 52 9.49 6.11 -3.40
C HIS A 52 8.46 5.16 -4.02
N LEU A 53 7.95 5.45 -5.21
CA LEU A 53 6.90 4.63 -5.83
C LEU A 53 7.36 3.19 -6.09
N PRO A 54 8.53 2.92 -6.73
CA PRO A 54 9.01 1.54 -6.91
C PRO A 54 9.20 0.80 -5.58
N LYS A 55 9.74 1.48 -4.56
CA LYS A 55 9.91 0.91 -3.22
C LYS A 55 8.57 0.50 -2.60
N MET A 56 7.52 1.29 -2.80
CA MET A 56 6.17 0.98 -2.31
C MET A 56 5.49 -0.12 -3.14
N THR A 57 5.77 -0.20 -4.44
CA THR A 57 5.38 -1.34 -5.28
C THR A 57 6.02 -2.63 -4.76
N ASP A 58 7.33 -2.63 -4.50
CA ASP A 58 8.03 -3.79 -3.92
C ASP A 58 7.47 -4.17 -2.55
N PHE A 59 7.13 -3.17 -1.71
CA PHE A 59 6.50 -3.41 -0.41
C PHE A 59 5.18 -4.18 -0.55
N TRP A 60 4.26 -3.68 -1.37
CA TRP A 60 2.96 -4.33 -1.56
C TRP A 60 3.07 -5.66 -2.30
N SER A 61 4.01 -5.79 -3.22
CA SER A 61 4.35 -7.07 -3.85
C SER A 61 4.86 -8.10 -2.82
N THR A 62 5.67 -7.68 -1.84
CA THR A 62 6.05 -8.57 -0.73
C THR A 62 4.85 -8.94 0.13
N VAL A 63 3.98 -8.00 0.45
CA VAL A 63 2.82 -8.22 1.34
C VAL A 63 1.79 -9.16 0.71
N ILE A 64 1.47 -8.95 -0.57
CA ILE A 64 0.36 -9.62 -1.26
C ILE A 64 0.84 -10.87 -2.01
N LEU A 65 1.93 -10.74 -2.75
CA LEU A 65 2.46 -11.80 -3.62
C LEU A 65 3.62 -12.57 -2.99
N ARG A 66 4.07 -12.20 -1.78
CA ARG A 66 5.17 -12.86 -1.04
C ARG A 66 6.51 -12.90 -1.80
N THR A 67 6.73 -11.93 -2.68
CA THR A 67 7.94 -11.87 -3.53
C THR A 67 9.25 -11.63 -2.78
N GLY A 68 9.20 -11.06 -1.57
CA GLY A 68 10.40 -10.78 -0.76
C GLY A 68 11.28 -9.63 -1.26
N ARG A 69 10.83 -8.83 -2.23
CA ARG A 69 11.62 -7.73 -2.82
C ARG A 69 11.82 -6.54 -1.90
N TYR A 70 10.90 -6.32 -0.96
CA TYR A 70 11.03 -5.29 0.05
C TYR A 70 11.80 -5.76 1.29
N ALA A 71 12.94 -5.12 1.56
CA ALA A 71 13.80 -5.38 2.72
C ALA A 71 13.81 -4.22 3.75
N GLY A 72 12.91 -3.25 3.62
CA GLY A 72 12.87 -2.09 4.50
C GLY A 72 12.27 -2.36 5.89
N ARG A 73 12.36 -1.37 6.78
CA ARG A 73 11.82 -1.43 8.15
C ARG A 73 10.74 -0.34 8.31
N PRO A 74 9.47 -0.62 7.94
CA PRO A 74 8.43 0.41 7.85
C PRO A 74 8.24 1.17 9.16
N ILE A 75 8.15 0.47 10.30
CA ILE A 75 7.92 1.10 11.60
C ILE A 75 9.00 2.13 11.97
N GLU A 76 10.27 1.86 11.66
CA GLU A 76 11.37 2.77 11.98
C GLU A 76 11.31 4.04 11.15
N ALA A 77 10.79 3.96 9.92
CA ALA A 77 10.53 5.16 9.13
C ALA A 77 9.44 6.01 9.78
N HIS A 78 8.33 5.40 10.23
CA HIS A 78 7.20 6.13 10.80
C HIS A 78 7.50 6.72 12.18
N LEU A 79 8.37 6.09 12.99
CA LEU A 79 8.84 6.61 14.28
C LEU A 79 9.62 7.93 14.16
N ARG A 80 10.16 8.24 12.97
CA ARG A 80 10.94 9.46 12.72
C ARG A 80 10.09 10.60 12.14
N ILE A 81 8.80 10.35 11.88
CA ILE A 81 7.91 11.36 11.29
C ILE A 81 7.32 12.19 12.44
N ASP A 82 7.73 13.45 12.50
CA ASP A 82 7.18 14.39 13.46
C ASP A 82 5.72 14.76 13.12
N GLY A 83 4.88 14.89 14.15
CA GLY A 83 3.48 15.28 14.01
C GLY A 83 2.55 14.18 13.47
N LEU A 84 3.04 12.95 13.32
CA LEU A 84 2.19 11.82 12.94
C LEU A 84 1.19 11.51 14.07
N SER A 85 -0.06 11.27 13.71
CA SER A 85 -1.15 11.03 14.67
C SER A 85 -2.12 9.94 14.18
N PRO A 86 -2.99 9.40 15.05
CA PRO A 86 -4.01 8.42 14.65
C PRO A 86 -4.92 8.90 13.51
N ASP A 87 -5.20 10.20 13.41
CA ASP A 87 -6.01 10.76 12.34
C ASP A 87 -5.37 10.62 10.95
N HIS A 88 -4.04 10.71 10.88
CA HIS A 88 -3.31 10.46 9.64
C HIS A 88 -3.47 8.99 9.21
N PHE A 89 -3.38 8.03 10.14
CA PHE A 89 -3.60 6.62 9.83
C PHE A 89 -5.04 6.36 9.36
N ARG A 90 -6.04 6.95 10.03
CA ARG A 90 -7.43 6.85 9.62
C ARG A 90 -7.65 7.41 8.21
N ARG A 91 -7.08 8.58 7.90
CA ARG A 91 -7.19 9.19 6.57
C ARG A 91 -6.49 8.37 5.49
N TRP A 92 -5.28 7.90 5.78
CA TRP A 92 -4.50 7.05 4.88
C TRP A 92 -5.23 5.74 4.56
N LEU A 93 -5.82 5.08 5.57
CA LEU A 93 -6.63 3.87 5.37
C LEU A 93 -7.87 4.14 4.52
N GLY A 94 -8.56 5.26 4.76
CA GLY A 94 -9.72 5.64 3.95
C GLY A 94 -9.38 5.85 2.47
N LEU A 95 -8.29 6.58 2.18
CA LEU A 95 -7.81 6.74 0.80
C LEU A 95 -7.36 5.42 0.19
N TRP A 96 -6.69 4.57 0.97
CA TRP A 96 -6.22 3.26 0.52
C TRP A 96 -7.39 2.36 0.12
N GLU A 97 -8.39 2.24 0.99
CA GLU A 97 -9.59 1.44 0.75
C GLU A 97 -10.38 1.93 -0.47
N SER A 98 -10.54 3.25 -0.62
CA SER A 98 -11.16 3.84 -1.81
C SER A 98 -10.35 3.51 -3.07
N THR A 99 -9.03 3.66 -3.04
CA THR A 99 -8.18 3.38 -4.21
C THR A 99 -8.19 1.90 -4.58
N VAL A 100 -8.14 1.00 -3.58
CA VAL A 100 -8.30 -0.45 -3.81
C VAL A 100 -9.66 -0.77 -4.44
N GLY A 101 -10.72 -0.09 -4.01
CA GLY A 101 -12.06 -0.21 -4.60
C GLY A 101 -12.12 0.16 -6.08
N ASP A 102 -11.33 1.15 -6.49
CA ASP A 102 -11.33 1.66 -7.87
C ASP A 102 -10.38 0.88 -8.79
N GLU A 103 -9.23 0.44 -8.25
CA GLU A 103 -8.14 -0.12 -9.06
C GLU A 103 -8.13 -1.66 -9.09
N MET A 104 -8.69 -2.33 -8.08
CA MET A 104 -8.61 -3.79 -7.94
C MET A 104 -9.95 -4.49 -8.20
N PRO A 105 -9.92 -5.71 -8.77
CA PRO A 105 -11.11 -6.52 -8.93
C PRO A 105 -11.66 -6.96 -7.56
N PRO A 106 -13.00 -7.10 -7.40
CA PRO A 106 -13.63 -7.38 -6.11
C PRO A 106 -12.99 -8.53 -5.32
N GLU A 107 -12.62 -9.62 -5.99
CA GLU A 107 -12.01 -10.82 -5.40
C GLU A 107 -10.63 -10.57 -4.78
N ALA A 108 -9.94 -9.49 -5.14
CA ALA A 108 -8.62 -9.14 -4.63
C ALA A 108 -8.64 -8.09 -3.50
N ARG A 109 -9.70 -7.29 -3.39
CA ARG A 109 -9.75 -6.08 -2.53
C ARG A 109 -9.48 -6.39 -1.06
N ASP A 110 -10.14 -7.43 -0.53
CA ASP A 110 -10.07 -7.78 0.88
C ASP A 110 -8.63 -8.08 1.33
N ALA A 111 -7.81 -8.69 0.47
CA ALA A 111 -6.42 -9.00 0.80
C ALA A 111 -5.61 -7.72 1.07
N PHE A 112 -5.79 -6.68 0.25
CA PHE A 112 -5.11 -5.41 0.42
C PHE A 112 -5.63 -4.63 1.63
N VAL A 113 -6.95 -4.56 1.80
CA VAL A 113 -7.58 -3.83 2.90
C VAL A 113 -7.23 -4.45 4.25
N LEU A 114 -7.33 -5.77 4.38
CA LEU A 114 -7.01 -6.46 5.62
C LEU A 114 -5.52 -6.31 5.98
N ALA A 115 -4.63 -6.44 5.00
CA ALA A 115 -3.20 -6.23 5.21
C ALA A 115 -2.91 -4.80 5.68
N ALA A 116 -3.47 -3.79 5.01
CA ALA A 116 -3.31 -2.38 5.38
C ALA A 116 -3.77 -2.10 6.82
N ARG A 117 -4.97 -2.56 7.18
CA ARG A 117 -5.53 -2.37 8.53
C ARG A 117 -4.68 -3.03 9.62
N ARG A 118 -4.19 -4.26 9.38
CA ARG A 118 -3.31 -4.97 10.33
C ARG A 118 -1.99 -4.23 10.54
N MET A 119 -1.37 -3.75 9.46
CA MET A 119 -0.14 -2.98 9.55
C MET A 119 -0.36 -1.65 10.28
N ALA A 120 -1.41 -0.91 9.92
CA ALA A 120 -1.76 0.35 10.56
C ALA A 120 -2.06 0.17 12.06
N SER A 121 -2.77 -0.90 12.44
CA SER A 121 -3.02 -1.23 13.85
C SER A 121 -1.71 -1.52 14.59
N SER A 122 -0.85 -2.37 14.03
CA SER A 122 0.44 -2.70 14.63
C SER A 122 1.36 -1.49 14.79
N MET A 123 1.39 -0.60 13.78
CA MET A 123 2.17 0.63 13.85
C MET A 123 1.63 1.59 14.90
N GLN A 124 0.31 1.83 14.92
CA GLN A 124 -0.32 2.73 15.89
C GLN A 124 -0.07 2.27 17.34
N SER A 125 -0.15 0.97 17.63
CA SER A 125 0.18 0.46 18.97
C SER A 125 1.62 0.72 19.41
N ARG A 126 2.55 0.89 18.47
CA ARG A 126 3.96 1.18 18.75
C ARG A 126 4.29 2.66 18.77
N LEU A 127 3.60 3.45 17.96
CA LEU A 127 3.78 4.90 17.85
C LEU A 127 3.05 5.66 18.95
N PHE A 128 1.89 5.14 19.39
CA PHE A 128 1.00 5.77 20.36
C PHE A 128 0.72 4.82 21.53
N PRO A 129 1.76 4.41 22.28
CA PRO A 129 1.55 3.56 23.45
C PRO A 129 0.71 4.30 24.49
N ALA A 130 -0.21 3.59 25.14
CA ALA A 130 -1.00 4.16 26.23
C ALA A 130 -0.07 4.65 27.36
N GLY A 131 -0.04 5.96 27.61
CA GLY A 131 0.72 6.59 28.70
C GLY A 131 1.94 7.43 28.32
N GLY A 132 2.18 7.74 27.03
CA GLY A 132 3.23 8.69 26.61
C GLY A 132 2.78 10.16 26.68
N PRO A 133 3.67 11.14 26.99
CA PRO A 133 3.28 12.53 27.18
C PRO A 133 2.79 13.18 25.88
N HIS A 134 1.71 13.95 26.02
CA HIS A 134 1.14 14.83 24.99
C HIS A 134 2.02 16.05 24.72
#